data_AF-A0A1I4MK17-F1
#
_entry.id   AF-A0A1I4MK17-F1
#
_cell.length_a   1.000
_cell.length_b   1.000
_cell.length_c   1.000
_cell.angle_alpha   90.00
_cell.angle_beta   90.00
_cell.angle_gamma   90.00
#
_symmetry.space_group_name_H-M   'P 1'
#
loop_
_entity.id
_entity.type
_entity.pdbx_description
1 polymer ?
#
loop_
_entity_poly.entity_id
_entity_poly.type
_entity_poly.pdbx_seq_one_letter_code
_entity_poly.pdbx_strand_id
1 'polypeptide(L)'
;MAGGPAVASALLAGPGERRVLLPAHIAEQAAPAHGAIRDFAGVSMGTGWSVRLVDHGRAATLPPRLQQGLQGQLDQVVAQMSHWESDSDLGRFNLAEAGSWQRLPEEFFTVLAFAMRVARDTGDAYDPCAGAMVNLWGFGPAGGFERPGFAPPDAAQVARLLERRRQARVELDHAGRRARQPGGVLLDLSAVAKGYGVDRLAEYLEAQGIRHYLVEVGGELRGAGVKPDGQPWWVALEQPGASTAGMAPSVAALSAAAPAGPAAAAASAGGELVLALHGLAVATSGDYRRYFNADAADLSSPAHTQPQRYSHTIDPRSGMPITNQLASVTVVHAQCMAADAWSTALTVLGPEAGLALADRLGLAARFVLRTPDGCAERLSAAFQQMLA
;
A
#
# COMPACT_ATOMS: atom_id res chain seq x y z
N MET A 1 31.81 -8.89 20.18
CA MET A 1 31.59 -8.34 18.82
C MET A 1 30.35 -7.47 18.92
N ALA A 2 30.51 -6.17 18.66
CA ALA A 2 29.72 -5.08 19.23
C ALA A 2 28.22 -5.12 18.92
N GLY A 3 27.39 -4.95 19.96
CA GLY A 3 25.97 -4.67 19.82
C GLY A 3 25.77 -3.24 19.33
N GLY A 4 25.05 -3.09 18.22
CA GLY A 4 24.58 -1.79 17.73
C GLY A 4 23.61 -1.13 18.73
N PRO A 5 23.39 0.19 18.63
CA PRO A 5 22.50 0.90 19.55
C PRO A 5 21.08 0.33 19.42
N ALA A 6 20.50 -0.05 20.56
CA ALA A 6 19.10 -0.44 20.62
C ALA A 6 18.26 0.80 20.26
N VAL A 7 17.60 0.77 19.10
CA VAL A 7 16.60 1.78 18.74
C VAL A 7 15.45 1.64 19.72
N ALA A 8 15.21 2.67 20.53
CA ALA A 8 14.19 2.65 21.58
C ALA A 8 12.80 2.39 20.96
N SER A 9 12.17 1.29 21.35
CA SER A 9 10.77 1.02 21.02
C SER A 9 9.90 1.86 21.95
N ALA A 10 9.00 2.67 21.40
CA ALA A 10 7.99 3.36 22.20
C ALA A 10 6.73 2.49 22.25
N LEU A 11 6.05 2.49 23.39
CA LEU A 11 4.68 1.96 23.47
C LEU A 11 3.77 2.84 22.60
N LEU A 12 2.73 2.23 22.02
CA LEU A 12 1.69 3.01 21.35
C LEU A 12 1.12 4.07 22.30
N ALA A 13 0.68 5.19 21.72
CA ALA A 13 0.07 6.28 22.47
C ALA A 13 -1.03 5.76 23.42
N GLY A 14 -1.04 6.28 24.65
CA GLY A 14 -1.98 5.83 25.68
C GLY A 14 -3.43 6.16 25.32
N PRO A 15 -4.43 5.54 25.98
CA PRO A 15 -5.84 5.86 25.77
C PRO A 15 -6.10 7.37 25.95
N GLY A 16 -6.66 8.02 24.92
CA GLY A 16 -6.97 9.45 24.93
C GLY A 16 -5.84 10.39 24.48
N GLU A 17 -4.64 9.88 24.19
CA GLU A 17 -3.55 10.67 23.64
C GLU A 17 -3.70 10.82 22.12
N ARG A 18 -3.77 12.06 21.62
CA ARG A 18 -3.82 12.36 20.18
C ARG A 18 -2.47 12.89 19.72
N ARG A 19 -1.83 12.19 18.79
CA ARG A 19 -0.59 12.60 18.14
C ARG A 19 -0.89 13.09 16.72
N VAL A 20 -0.25 14.18 16.34
CA VAL A 20 -0.50 14.86 15.07
C VAL A 20 0.76 14.79 14.21
N LEU A 21 0.59 14.40 12.96
CA LEU A 21 1.63 14.41 11.94
C LEU A 21 1.35 15.56 10.98
N LEU A 22 2.31 16.46 10.86
CA LEU A 22 2.26 17.60 9.95
C LEU A 22 3.28 17.43 8.81
N PRO A 23 2.95 17.85 7.58
CA PRO A 23 3.95 17.95 6.52
C PRO A 23 5.01 18.98 6.90
N ALA A 24 6.26 18.74 6.51
CA ALA A 24 7.35 19.71 6.70
C ALA A 24 7.12 21.04 5.95
N HIS A 25 6.26 21.02 4.92
CA HIS A 25 5.88 22.18 4.15
C HIS A 25 4.37 22.20 3.93
N ILE A 26 3.72 23.28 4.32
CA ILE A 26 2.32 23.58 4.02
C ILE A 26 2.34 24.73 3.01
N ALA A 27 1.76 24.53 1.82
CA ALA A 27 1.71 25.58 0.82
C ALA A 27 0.84 26.73 1.31
N GLU A 28 1.28 27.98 1.06
CA GLU A 28 0.57 29.22 1.40
C GLU A 28 -0.67 29.48 0.50
N GLN A 29 -1.31 28.43 -0.01
CA GLN A 29 -2.52 28.58 -0.80
C GLN A 29 -3.65 29.04 0.10
N ALA A 30 -4.20 30.23 -0.20
CA ALA A 30 -5.35 30.75 0.51
C ALA A 30 -6.48 29.71 0.49
N ALA A 31 -7.06 29.45 1.67
CA ALA A 31 -8.22 28.59 1.77
C ALA A 31 -9.30 29.13 0.83
N PRO A 32 -9.99 28.26 0.09
CA PRO A 32 -11.03 28.72 -0.82
C PRO A 32 -12.17 29.32 0.00
N ALA A 33 -12.20 30.66 0.04
CA ALA A 33 -13.29 31.40 0.65
C ALA A 33 -14.56 31.06 -0.13
N HIS A 34 -15.44 30.28 0.50
CA HIS A 34 -16.67 29.74 -0.09
C HIS A 34 -16.40 28.62 -1.11
N GLY A 35 -16.71 27.39 -0.71
CA GLY A 35 -16.70 26.21 -1.56
C GLY A 35 -17.50 25.08 -0.91
N ALA A 36 -18.19 24.27 -1.71
CA ALA A 36 -18.91 23.11 -1.23
C ALA A 36 -18.03 21.86 -1.38
N ILE A 37 -18.09 20.95 -0.41
CA ILE A 37 -17.46 19.64 -0.58
C ILE A 37 -18.33 18.79 -1.51
N ARG A 38 -17.70 18.13 -2.48
CA ARG A 38 -18.32 17.16 -3.39
C ARG A 38 -17.60 15.82 -3.24
N ASP A 39 -18.39 14.75 -3.27
CA ASP A 39 -17.90 13.38 -3.17
C ASP A 39 -18.19 12.62 -4.49
N PHE A 40 -17.21 11.85 -4.93
CA PHE A 40 -17.26 10.94 -6.06
C PHE A 40 -16.78 9.58 -5.56
N ALA A 41 -17.35 8.50 -6.08
CA ALA A 41 -16.96 7.15 -5.69
C ALA A 41 -17.25 6.14 -6.79
N GLY A 42 -16.63 4.98 -6.69
CA GLY A 42 -16.85 3.86 -7.58
C GLY A 42 -16.10 2.62 -7.13
N VAL A 43 -15.92 1.68 -8.04
CA VAL A 43 -15.18 0.43 -7.81
C VAL A 43 -14.11 0.25 -8.87
N SER A 44 -12.96 -0.27 -8.48
CA SER A 44 -11.86 -0.67 -9.37
C SER A 44 -10.88 -1.58 -8.61
N MET A 45 -10.10 -2.39 -9.33
CA MET A 45 -9.05 -3.24 -8.74
C MET A 45 -9.54 -4.13 -7.56
N GLY A 46 -10.81 -4.59 -7.63
CA GLY A 46 -11.43 -5.42 -6.59
C GLY A 46 -11.75 -4.69 -5.27
N THR A 47 -11.75 -3.35 -5.26
CA THR A 47 -12.02 -2.50 -4.10
C THR A 47 -12.82 -1.25 -4.47
N GLY A 48 -13.24 -0.48 -3.47
CA GLY A 48 -13.79 0.87 -3.66
C GLY A 48 -12.71 1.92 -3.90
N TRP A 49 -13.11 3.01 -4.55
CA TRP A 49 -12.36 4.27 -4.59
C TRP A 49 -13.28 5.44 -4.24
N SER A 50 -12.71 6.50 -3.68
CA SER A 50 -13.43 7.73 -3.36
C SER A 50 -12.58 8.97 -3.63
N VAL A 51 -13.23 10.05 -4.03
CA VAL A 51 -12.64 11.38 -4.18
C VAL A 51 -13.55 12.39 -3.51
N ARG A 52 -12.98 13.17 -2.59
CA ARG A 52 -13.62 14.32 -1.98
C ARG A 52 -12.89 15.58 -2.42
N LEU A 53 -13.60 16.57 -2.92
CA LEU A 53 -12.99 17.80 -3.45
C LEU A 53 -13.78 19.05 -3.07
N VAL A 54 -13.13 20.21 -3.14
CA VAL A 54 -13.80 21.51 -2.97
C VAL A 54 -14.25 22.05 -4.33
N ASP A 55 -15.55 22.31 -4.44
CA ASP A 55 -16.22 22.95 -5.58
C ASP A 55 -16.43 24.44 -5.28
N HIS A 56 -15.72 25.30 -6.02
CA HIS A 56 -15.70 26.75 -5.82
C HIS A 56 -16.90 27.50 -6.40
N GLY A 57 -17.87 26.80 -7.01
CA GLY A 57 -19.19 27.30 -7.41
C GLY A 57 -19.34 28.81 -7.62
N ARG A 58 -18.81 29.34 -8.73
CA ARG A 58 -19.26 30.56 -9.46
C ARG A 58 -18.34 31.00 -10.61
N ALA A 59 -17.11 30.50 -10.70
CA ALA A 59 -16.17 30.82 -11.80
C ALA A 59 -15.66 29.60 -12.59
N ALA A 60 -15.63 28.41 -11.98
CA ALA A 60 -15.29 27.15 -12.63
C ALA A 60 -16.31 26.08 -12.21
N THR A 61 -17.27 25.77 -13.06
CA THR A 61 -18.13 24.60 -12.87
C THR A 61 -17.25 23.35 -12.97
N LEU A 62 -17.47 22.37 -12.09
CA LEU A 62 -16.81 21.07 -12.23
C LEU A 62 -17.06 20.50 -13.64
N PRO A 63 -16.07 19.82 -14.23
CA PRO A 63 -16.23 19.21 -15.55
C PRO A 63 -17.47 18.30 -15.59
N PRO A 64 -18.37 18.43 -16.59
CA PRO A 64 -19.62 17.67 -16.65
C PRO A 64 -19.44 16.14 -16.63
N ARG A 65 -18.25 15.66 -16.99
CA ARG A 65 -17.88 14.23 -17.02
C ARG A 65 -16.82 13.86 -15.98
N LEU A 66 -16.72 14.62 -14.88
CA LEU A 66 -15.67 14.40 -13.88
C LEU A 66 -15.68 12.96 -13.32
N GLN A 67 -16.85 12.43 -12.92
CA GLN A 67 -17.02 11.04 -12.48
C GLN A 67 -16.48 10.04 -13.51
N GLN A 68 -16.86 10.20 -14.79
CA GLN A 68 -16.43 9.30 -15.86
C GLN A 68 -14.92 9.41 -16.11
N GLY A 69 -14.36 10.62 -16.06
CA GLY A 69 -12.92 10.82 -16.24
C GLY A 69 -12.10 10.25 -15.09
N LEU A 70 -12.58 10.33 -13.85
CA LEU A 70 -11.98 9.69 -12.67
C LEU A 70 -11.96 8.16 -12.84
N GLN A 71 -13.13 7.57 -13.13
CA GLN A 71 -13.22 6.13 -13.38
C GLN A 71 -12.30 5.71 -14.53
N GLY A 72 -12.29 6.47 -15.63
CA GLY A 72 -11.44 6.19 -16.79
C GLY A 72 -9.94 6.16 -16.49
N GLN A 73 -9.46 6.90 -15.47
CA GLN A 73 -8.07 6.80 -15.04
C GLN A 73 -7.78 5.42 -14.43
N LEU A 74 -8.67 4.93 -13.58
CA LEU A 74 -8.51 3.61 -12.94
C LEU A 74 -8.73 2.48 -13.93
N ASP A 75 -9.66 2.63 -14.88
CA ASP A 75 -9.88 1.67 -15.95
C ASP A 75 -8.62 1.52 -16.81
N GLN A 76 -7.91 2.62 -17.10
CA GLN A 76 -6.62 2.56 -17.80
C GLN A 76 -5.54 1.83 -16.97
N VAL A 77 -5.48 2.03 -15.65
CA VAL A 77 -4.58 1.28 -14.77
C VAL A 77 -4.89 -0.22 -14.83
N VAL A 78 -6.17 -0.61 -14.76
CA VAL A 78 -6.60 -2.01 -14.87
C VAL A 78 -6.22 -2.60 -16.22
N ALA A 79 -6.56 -1.92 -17.32
CA ALA A 79 -6.28 -2.38 -18.68
C ALA A 79 -4.77 -2.56 -18.95
N GLN A 80 -3.91 -1.82 -18.26
CA GLN A 80 -2.47 -1.95 -18.41
C GLN A 80 -1.83 -2.93 -17.40
N MET A 81 -2.31 -2.96 -16.15
CA MET A 81 -1.55 -3.53 -15.03
C MET A 81 -2.30 -4.64 -14.26
N SER A 82 -3.51 -5.03 -14.69
CA SER A 82 -4.25 -6.11 -14.04
C SER A 82 -3.67 -7.48 -14.42
N HIS A 83 -3.01 -8.14 -13.47
CA HIS A 83 -2.57 -9.53 -13.63
C HIS A 83 -3.71 -10.56 -13.58
N TRP A 84 -4.94 -10.12 -13.24
CA TRP A 84 -6.15 -10.94 -13.31
C TRP A 84 -6.75 -11.00 -14.72
N GLU A 85 -6.40 -10.05 -15.58
CA GLU A 85 -6.92 -9.93 -16.95
C GLU A 85 -5.84 -10.35 -17.94
N SER A 86 -6.08 -11.46 -18.65
CA SER A 86 -5.10 -11.99 -19.63
C SER A 86 -4.88 -11.06 -20.82
N ASP A 87 -5.86 -10.21 -21.12
CA ASP A 87 -5.82 -9.21 -22.18
C ASP A 87 -5.30 -7.86 -21.73
N SER A 88 -4.91 -7.67 -20.45
CA SER A 88 -4.18 -6.46 -20.04
C SER A 88 -2.77 -6.43 -20.63
N ASP A 89 -2.10 -5.26 -20.66
CA ASP A 89 -0.69 -5.19 -21.10
C ASP A 89 0.23 -6.09 -20.27
N LEU A 90 0.05 -6.11 -18.95
CA LEU A 90 0.76 -7.00 -18.04
C LEU A 90 0.40 -8.48 -18.32
N GLY A 91 -0.87 -8.80 -18.50
CA GLY A 91 -1.32 -10.15 -18.84
C GLY A 91 -0.69 -10.66 -20.13
N ARG A 92 -0.63 -9.82 -21.17
CA ARG A 92 0.07 -10.11 -22.43
C ARG A 92 1.57 -10.29 -22.23
N PHE A 93 2.23 -9.49 -21.38
CA PHE A 93 3.64 -9.69 -21.05
C PHE A 93 3.88 -11.04 -20.36
N ASN A 94 3.00 -11.42 -19.43
CA ASN A 94 3.09 -12.68 -18.69
C ASN A 94 2.92 -13.91 -19.61
N LEU A 95 2.15 -13.77 -20.69
CA LEU A 95 1.91 -14.82 -21.69
C LEU A 95 2.90 -14.78 -22.86
N ALA A 96 3.78 -13.78 -22.93
CA ALA A 96 4.68 -13.59 -24.06
C ALA A 96 5.74 -14.71 -24.15
N GLU A 97 6.20 -14.96 -25.38
CA GLU A 97 7.23 -15.97 -25.64
C GLU A 97 8.56 -15.64 -24.96
N ALA A 98 9.28 -16.67 -24.53
CA ALA A 98 10.59 -16.52 -23.90
C ALA A 98 11.59 -15.84 -24.84
N GLY A 99 12.35 -14.90 -24.31
CA GLY A 99 13.34 -14.09 -25.02
C GLY A 99 12.78 -12.90 -25.78
N SER A 100 11.45 -12.75 -25.90
CA SER A 100 10.80 -11.67 -26.65
C SER A 100 10.88 -10.32 -25.92
N TRP A 101 11.00 -9.23 -26.69
CA TRP A 101 10.92 -7.86 -26.18
C TRP A 101 9.52 -7.31 -26.39
N GLN A 102 8.89 -6.86 -25.31
CA GLN A 102 7.55 -6.28 -25.31
C GLN A 102 7.65 -4.76 -25.13
N ARG A 103 7.08 -4.01 -26.07
CA ARG A 103 6.92 -2.55 -25.91
C ARG A 103 5.74 -2.29 -24.99
N LEU A 104 5.99 -1.54 -23.93
CA LEU A 104 5.01 -1.26 -22.90
C LEU A 104 4.43 0.16 -23.06
N PRO A 105 3.16 0.37 -22.69
CA PRO A 105 2.63 1.71 -22.45
C PRO A 105 3.50 2.49 -21.45
N GLU A 106 3.45 3.82 -21.53
CA GLU A 106 4.30 4.69 -20.71
C GLU A 106 4.04 4.52 -19.21
N GLU A 107 2.78 4.44 -18.82
CA GLU A 107 2.38 4.30 -17.42
C GLU A 107 2.80 2.92 -16.89
N PHE A 108 2.51 1.84 -17.61
CA PHE A 108 2.98 0.49 -17.24
C PHE A 108 4.50 0.43 -17.12
N PHE A 109 5.26 0.97 -18.09
CA PHE A 109 6.72 0.98 -18.02
C PHE A 109 7.22 1.77 -16.80
N THR A 110 6.60 2.90 -16.49
CA THR A 110 6.96 3.74 -15.33
C THR A 110 6.79 2.98 -14.02
N VAL A 111 5.63 2.33 -13.83
CA VAL A 111 5.34 1.53 -12.63
C VAL A 111 6.27 0.33 -12.54
N LEU A 112 6.47 -0.41 -13.64
CA LEU A 112 7.37 -1.56 -13.66
C LEU A 112 8.82 -1.16 -13.36
N ALA A 113 9.32 -0.09 -13.97
CA ALA A 113 10.67 0.40 -13.73
C ALA A 113 10.87 0.85 -12.28
N PHE A 114 9.87 1.51 -11.70
CA PHE A 114 9.87 1.86 -10.28
C PHE A 114 9.91 0.62 -9.39
N ALA A 115 9.02 -0.35 -9.63
CA ALA A 115 8.95 -1.60 -8.89
C ALA A 115 10.27 -2.40 -8.96
N MET A 116 10.91 -2.47 -10.13
CA MET A 116 12.21 -3.12 -10.31
C MET A 116 13.34 -2.40 -9.59
N ARG A 117 13.27 -1.07 -9.44
CA ARG A 117 14.21 -0.31 -8.61
C ARG A 117 14.03 -0.64 -7.13
N VAL A 118 12.79 -0.64 -6.63
CA VAL A 118 12.49 -1.03 -5.24
C VAL A 118 12.98 -2.46 -4.97
N ALA A 119 12.81 -3.38 -5.91
CA ALA A 119 13.33 -4.74 -5.80
C ALA A 119 14.86 -4.76 -5.60
N ARG A 120 15.59 -3.98 -6.40
CA ARG A 120 17.04 -3.84 -6.27
C ARG A 120 17.46 -3.24 -4.92
N ASP A 121 16.80 -2.16 -4.52
CA ASP A 121 17.15 -1.40 -3.30
C ASP A 121 16.87 -2.19 -2.01
N THR A 122 16.01 -3.21 -2.11
CA THR A 122 15.60 -4.08 -0.99
C THR A 122 16.29 -5.45 -1.02
N GLY A 123 17.16 -5.70 -2.01
CA GLY A 123 17.78 -7.01 -2.20
C GLY A 123 16.77 -8.12 -2.44
N ASP A 124 15.80 -7.87 -3.33
CA ASP A 124 14.69 -8.77 -3.71
C ASP A 124 13.67 -9.09 -2.61
N ALA A 125 13.66 -8.35 -1.48
CA ALA A 125 12.58 -8.48 -0.48
C ALA A 125 11.23 -8.00 -1.04
N TYR A 126 11.25 -7.01 -1.92
CA TYR A 126 10.15 -6.68 -2.82
C TYR A 126 10.49 -7.22 -4.20
N ASP A 127 9.54 -7.83 -4.91
CA ASP A 127 9.80 -8.29 -6.28
C ASP A 127 8.53 -8.31 -7.14
N PRO A 128 8.43 -7.44 -8.16
CA PRO A 128 7.29 -7.47 -9.09
C PRO A 128 7.25 -8.72 -9.97
N CYS A 129 8.29 -9.57 -9.98
CA CYS A 129 8.32 -10.86 -10.70
C CYS A 129 7.83 -12.05 -9.86
N ALA A 130 7.35 -11.80 -8.63
CA ALA A 130 6.94 -12.85 -7.70
C ALA A 130 5.55 -13.45 -7.98
N GLY A 131 4.89 -13.10 -9.11
CA GLY A 131 3.51 -13.53 -9.39
C GLY A 131 3.32 -15.05 -9.40
N ALA A 132 4.32 -15.80 -9.88
CA ALA A 132 4.28 -17.27 -9.80
C ALA A 132 4.33 -17.80 -8.37
N MET A 133 5.00 -17.09 -7.46
CA MET A 133 5.05 -17.43 -6.03
C MET A 133 3.72 -17.10 -5.36
N VAL A 134 3.16 -15.93 -5.66
CA VAL A 134 1.82 -15.52 -5.18
C VAL A 134 0.75 -16.53 -5.62
N ASN A 135 0.82 -17.00 -6.87
CA ASN A 135 -0.06 -18.06 -7.38
C ASN A 135 0.16 -19.41 -6.69
N LEU A 136 1.42 -19.79 -6.40
CA LEU A 136 1.73 -21.06 -5.73
C LEU A 136 1.09 -21.15 -4.33
N TRP A 137 1.02 -20.02 -3.63
CA TRP A 137 0.36 -19.91 -2.34
C TRP A 137 -1.15 -19.58 -2.44
N GLY A 138 -1.70 -19.55 -3.66
CA GLY A 138 -3.13 -19.40 -3.94
C GLY A 138 -3.67 -17.97 -3.90
N PHE A 139 -2.84 -16.97 -3.59
CA PHE A 139 -3.29 -15.57 -3.41
C PHE A 139 -3.47 -14.79 -4.72
N GLY A 140 -3.00 -15.33 -5.84
CA GLY A 140 -3.11 -14.70 -7.15
C GLY A 140 -4.27 -15.22 -8.00
N PRO A 141 -4.31 -14.89 -9.31
CA PRO A 141 -5.41 -15.20 -10.22
C PRO A 141 -5.72 -16.68 -10.42
N ALA A 142 -4.71 -17.53 -10.25
CA ALA A 142 -4.92 -18.98 -10.26
C ALA A 142 -5.85 -19.44 -9.12
N GLY A 143 -5.95 -18.62 -8.06
CA GLY A 143 -6.66 -18.91 -6.83
C GLY A 143 -6.08 -20.14 -6.12
N GLY A 144 -6.73 -20.54 -5.03
CA GLY A 144 -6.42 -21.84 -4.43
C GLY A 144 -6.73 -21.90 -2.96
N PHE A 145 -6.33 -20.89 -2.18
CA PHE A 145 -6.38 -20.99 -0.72
C PHE A 145 -7.79 -21.14 -0.14
N GLU A 146 -8.82 -20.64 -0.83
CA GLU A 146 -10.23 -20.78 -0.42
C GLU A 146 -10.90 -22.06 -0.94
N ARG A 147 -10.21 -22.85 -1.79
CA ARG A 147 -10.79 -24.06 -2.37
C ARG A 147 -10.73 -25.24 -1.39
N PRO A 148 -11.78 -26.07 -1.28
CA PRO A 148 -11.73 -27.30 -0.49
C PRO A 148 -10.57 -28.20 -0.94
N GLY A 149 -9.72 -28.60 0.00
CA GLY A 149 -8.55 -29.45 -0.28
C GLY A 149 -7.29 -28.70 -0.73
N PHE A 150 -7.24 -27.37 -0.60
CA PHE A 150 -5.99 -26.65 -0.71
C PHE A 150 -4.99 -27.13 0.35
N ALA A 151 -3.81 -27.54 -0.12
CA ALA A 151 -2.66 -27.79 0.73
C ALA A 151 -1.58 -26.74 0.43
N PRO A 152 -0.90 -26.21 1.46
CA PRO A 152 0.30 -25.41 1.26
C PRO A 152 1.31 -26.11 0.33
N PRO A 153 2.08 -25.36 -0.47
CA PRO A 153 3.09 -25.96 -1.32
C PRO A 153 4.18 -26.64 -0.50
N ASP A 154 4.65 -27.79 -0.97
CA ASP A 154 5.78 -28.49 -0.37
C ASP A 154 7.12 -27.76 -0.63
N ALA A 155 8.15 -28.09 0.16
CA ALA A 155 9.46 -27.47 0.05
C ALA A 155 10.11 -27.66 -1.33
N ALA A 156 9.82 -28.76 -2.05
CA ALA A 156 10.35 -29.02 -3.38
C ALA A 156 9.65 -28.17 -4.46
N GLN A 157 8.37 -27.85 -4.32
CA GLN A 157 7.64 -26.91 -5.16
C GLN A 157 8.23 -25.49 -5.00
N VAL A 158 8.44 -25.04 -3.76
CA VAL A 158 9.06 -23.74 -3.47
C VAL A 158 10.48 -23.67 -4.02
N ALA A 159 11.32 -24.68 -3.77
CA ALA A 159 12.70 -24.70 -4.24
C ALA A 159 12.81 -24.67 -5.78
N ARG A 160 11.96 -25.42 -6.49
CA ARG A 160 11.91 -25.40 -7.97
C ARG A 160 11.56 -24.01 -8.50
N LEU A 161 10.65 -23.31 -7.84
CA LEU A 161 10.25 -21.97 -8.26
C LEU A 161 11.35 -20.93 -8.00
N LEU A 162 12.01 -21.00 -6.85
CA LEU A 162 13.17 -20.13 -6.54
C LEU A 162 14.30 -20.33 -7.55
N GLU A 163 14.56 -21.58 -7.96
CA GLU A 163 15.59 -21.86 -8.95
C GLU A 163 15.27 -21.29 -10.33
N ARG A 164 14.02 -21.47 -10.80
CA ARG A 164 13.56 -20.82 -12.05
C ARG A 164 13.69 -19.31 -11.97
N ARG A 165 13.29 -18.72 -10.84
CA ARG A 165 13.40 -17.28 -10.62
C ARG A 165 14.86 -16.82 -10.73
N ARG A 166 15.82 -17.52 -10.11
CA ARG A 166 17.25 -17.19 -10.21
C ARG A 166 17.77 -17.16 -11.64
N GLN A 167 17.24 -18.02 -12.51
CA GLN A 167 17.65 -18.15 -13.91
C GLN A 167 16.95 -17.16 -14.87
N ALA A 168 15.79 -16.62 -14.47
CA ALA A 168 14.97 -15.76 -15.31
C ALA A 168 14.82 -14.36 -14.70
N ARG A 169 15.51 -13.38 -15.28
CA ARG A 169 15.44 -11.97 -14.86
C ARG A 169 14.87 -11.11 -15.98
N VAL A 170 13.91 -10.25 -15.64
CA VAL A 170 13.35 -9.28 -16.57
C VAL A 170 14.39 -8.18 -16.83
N GLU A 171 14.61 -7.87 -18.10
CA GLU A 171 15.49 -6.78 -18.53
C GLU A 171 14.65 -5.61 -19.01
N LEU A 172 15.05 -4.38 -18.67
CA LEU A 172 14.38 -3.15 -19.08
C LEU A 172 15.24 -2.35 -20.06
N ASP A 173 14.64 -1.96 -21.19
CA ASP A 173 15.15 -0.97 -22.12
C ASP A 173 14.39 0.34 -21.91
N HIS A 174 15.03 1.27 -21.19
CA HIS A 174 14.45 2.58 -20.87
C HIS A 174 14.25 3.48 -22.08
N ALA A 175 15.14 3.42 -23.08
CA ALA A 175 15.03 4.26 -24.27
C ALA A 175 13.84 3.84 -25.14
N GLY A 176 13.65 2.52 -25.29
CA GLY A 176 12.54 1.96 -26.07
C GLY A 176 11.22 1.79 -25.30
N ARG A 177 11.22 1.97 -23.97
CA ARG A 177 10.13 1.56 -23.06
C ARG A 177 9.72 0.10 -23.30
N ARG A 178 10.72 -0.80 -23.25
CA ARG A 178 10.51 -2.23 -23.49
C ARG A 178 10.97 -3.06 -22.31
N ALA A 179 10.31 -4.19 -22.09
CA ALA A 179 10.75 -5.21 -21.15
C ALA A 179 10.95 -6.54 -21.88
N ARG A 180 12.01 -7.27 -21.54
CA ARG A 180 12.25 -8.61 -22.08
C ARG A 180 11.58 -9.64 -21.19
N GLN A 181 10.78 -10.53 -21.77
CA GLN A 181 10.23 -11.70 -21.08
C GLN A 181 11.29 -12.82 -21.14
N PRO A 182 12.02 -13.13 -20.06
CA PRO A 182 13.07 -14.16 -20.09
C PRO A 182 12.50 -15.58 -20.26
N GLY A 183 11.21 -15.77 -19.99
CA GLY A 183 10.51 -17.05 -20.08
C GLY A 183 9.88 -17.43 -18.74
N GLY A 184 8.55 -17.53 -18.72
CA GLY A 184 7.79 -18.02 -17.56
C GLY A 184 7.77 -17.07 -16.35
N VAL A 185 8.27 -15.83 -16.47
CA VAL A 185 8.12 -14.83 -15.41
C VAL A 185 6.70 -14.28 -15.46
N LEU A 186 6.03 -14.31 -14.31
CA LEU A 186 4.75 -13.68 -14.09
C LEU A 186 4.96 -12.41 -13.27
N LEU A 187 4.73 -11.27 -13.89
CA LEU A 187 4.64 -9.99 -13.20
C LEU A 187 3.38 -9.93 -12.35
N ASP A 188 3.52 -9.30 -11.19
CA ASP A 188 2.46 -8.92 -10.27
C ASP A 188 2.79 -7.53 -9.71
N LEU A 189 1.93 -6.55 -10.03
CA LEU A 189 2.06 -5.16 -9.60
C LEU A 189 1.07 -4.77 -8.49
N SER A 190 0.47 -5.76 -7.80
CA SER A 190 -0.54 -5.53 -6.76
C SER A 190 -0.05 -4.64 -5.60
N ALA A 191 1.26 -4.67 -5.33
CA ALA A 191 1.91 -3.90 -4.26
C ALA A 191 2.36 -2.49 -4.68
N VAL A 192 1.87 -1.97 -5.82
CA VAL A 192 2.26 -0.63 -6.33
C VAL A 192 1.18 0.03 -7.20
N ALA A 193 0.37 -0.77 -7.92
CA ALA A 193 -0.59 -0.26 -8.89
C ALA A 193 -1.73 0.54 -8.25
N LYS A 194 -2.16 0.22 -7.03
CA LYS A 194 -3.20 0.99 -6.33
C LYS A 194 -2.70 2.38 -5.95
N GLY A 195 -1.50 2.46 -5.36
CA GLY A 195 -0.83 3.73 -5.12
C GLY A 195 -0.65 4.55 -6.39
N TYR A 196 -0.30 3.91 -7.51
CA TYR A 196 -0.26 4.60 -8.81
C TYR A 196 -1.64 5.10 -9.27
N GLY A 197 -2.71 4.32 -9.06
CA GLY A 197 -4.09 4.75 -9.32
C GLY A 197 -4.49 6.00 -8.53
N VAL A 198 -4.09 6.10 -7.26
CA VAL A 198 -4.28 7.31 -6.44
C VAL A 198 -3.55 8.51 -7.06
N ASP A 199 -2.29 8.34 -7.47
CA ASP A 199 -1.52 9.41 -8.12
C ASP A 199 -2.17 9.83 -9.46
N ARG A 200 -2.67 8.88 -10.26
CA ARG A 200 -3.40 9.17 -11.52
C ARG A 200 -4.66 9.99 -11.31
N LEU A 201 -5.45 9.69 -10.28
CA LEU A 201 -6.64 10.46 -9.93
C LEU A 201 -6.27 11.89 -9.50
N ALA A 202 -5.24 12.03 -8.66
CA ALA A 202 -4.73 13.32 -8.23
C ALA A 202 -4.23 14.17 -9.41
N GLU A 203 -3.40 13.60 -10.28
CA GLU A 203 -2.90 14.26 -11.49
C GLU A 203 -4.04 14.66 -12.43
N TYR A 204 -5.07 13.82 -12.58
CA TYR A 204 -6.25 14.15 -13.37
C TYR A 204 -7.03 15.33 -12.77
N LEU A 205 -7.29 15.34 -11.46
CA LEU A 205 -7.94 16.47 -10.77
C LEU A 205 -7.13 17.77 -10.96
N GLU A 206 -5.82 17.69 -10.78
CA GLU A 206 -4.90 18.81 -10.97
C GLU A 206 -4.92 19.34 -12.41
N ALA A 207 -5.02 18.47 -13.41
CA ALA A 207 -5.17 18.84 -14.82
C ALA A 207 -6.52 19.52 -15.11
N GLN A 208 -7.57 19.20 -14.33
CA GLN A 208 -8.85 19.90 -14.37
C GLN A 208 -8.86 21.21 -13.56
N GLY A 209 -7.72 21.62 -12.98
CA GLY A 209 -7.60 22.82 -12.16
C GLY A 209 -8.13 22.67 -10.73
N ILE A 210 -8.45 21.45 -10.29
CA ILE A 210 -8.93 21.17 -8.94
C ILE A 210 -7.70 20.98 -8.03
N ARG A 211 -7.56 21.85 -7.02
CA ARG A 211 -6.35 21.91 -6.15
C ARG A 211 -6.59 21.46 -4.71
N HIS A 212 -7.85 21.29 -4.32
CA HIS A 212 -8.23 20.96 -2.95
C HIS A 212 -9.05 19.67 -2.95
N TYR A 213 -8.39 18.56 -2.60
CA TYR A 213 -9.02 17.24 -2.67
C TYR A 213 -8.36 16.21 -1.75
N LEU A 214 -9.08 15.13 -1.51
CA LEU A 214 -8.64 13.88 -0.92
C LEU A 214 -9.06 12.74 -1.85
N VAL A 215 -8.11 11.90 -2.24
CA VAL A 215 -8.30 10.69 -3.05
C VAL A 215 -8.02 9.47 -2.18
N GLU A 216 -8.82 8.43 -2.34
CA GLU A 216 -8.60 7.11 -1.75
C GLU A 216 -8.90 6.00 -2.77
N VAL A 217 -8.06 4.97 -2.79
CA VAL A 217 -8.28 3.73 -3.55
C VAL A 217 -7.82 2.57 -2.68
N GLY A 218 -8.72 1.71 -2.23
CA GLY A 218 -8.34 0.50 -1.50
C GLY A 218 -7.58 0.71 -0.19
N GLY A 219 -7.74 1.87 0.46
CA GLY A 219 -7.03 2.26 1.67
C GLY A 219 -5.74 3.04 1.45
N GLU A 220 -5.26 3.19 0.20
CA GLU A 220 -4.19 4.12 -0.14
C GLU A 220 -4.78 5.52 -0.36
N LEU A 221 -4.18 6.57 0.22
CA LEU A 221 -4.73 7.94 0.19
C LEU A 221 -3.73 8.99 -0.28
N ARG A 222 -4.24 10.06 -0.89
CA ARG A 222 -3.48 11.29 -1.17
C ARG A 222 -4.37 12.52 -1.00
N GLY A 223 -3.86 13.54 -0.31
CA GLY A 223 -4.57 14.80 -0.12
C GLY A 223 -3.74 16.00 -0.59
N ALA A 224 -4.43 17.00 -1.12
CA ALA A 224 -3.85 18.26 -1.57
C ALA A 224 -4.72 19.45 -1.17
N GLY A 225 -4.07 20.59 -0.89
CA GLY A 225 -4.75 21.80 -0.50
C GLY A 225 -5.44 21.69 0.87
N VAL A 226 -6.54 22.42 1.05
CA VAL A 226 -7.28 22.53 2.31
C VAL A 226 -8.78 22.51 2.03
N LYS A 227 -9.55 22.19 3.06
CA LYS A 227 -11.01 22.29 3.06
C LYS A 227 -11.47 23.75 3.14
N PRO A 228 -12.77 24.05 2.94
CA PRO A 228 -13.31 25.40 3.06
C PRO A 228 -13.14 26.05 4.44
N ASP A 229 -12.99 25.23 5.49
CA ASP A 229 -12.70 25.67 6.87
C ASP A 229 -11.21 26.01 7.09
N GLY A 230 -10.38 25.92 6.04
CA GLY A 230 -8.93 26.16 6.08
C GLY A 230 -8.12 25.01 6.68
N GLN A 231 -8.77 23.94 7.14
CA GLN A 231 -8.07 22.77 7.69
C GLN A 231 -7.53 21.87 6.57
N PRO A 232 -6.41 21.17 6.79
CA PRO A 232 -5.95 20.13 5.86
C PRO A 232 -6.91 18.95 5.85
N TRP A 233 -6.65 18.00 4.95
CA TRP A 233 -7.36 16.72 4.92
C TRP A 233 -6.79 15.79 6.00
N TRP A 234 -7.40 15.83 7.19
CA TRP A 234 -7.04 14.96 8.31
C TRP A 234 -7.44 13.51 8.05
N VAL A 235 -6.48 12.58 8.19
CA VAL A 235 -6.71 11.13 8.11
C VAL A 235 -6.15 10.44 9.36
N ALA A 236 -6.92 9.52 9.94
CA ALA A 236 -6.45 8.71 11.05
C ALA A 236 -5.62 7.53 10.51
N LEU A 237 -4.48 7.25 11.14
CA LEU A 237 -3.67 6.07 10.82
C LEU A 237 -4.12 4.88 11.66
N GLU A 238 -4.38 3.76 10.99
CA GLU A 238 -4.93 2.55 11.61
C GLU A 238 -3.99 2.00 12.71
N GLN A 239 -4.59 1.52 13.81
CA GLN A 239 -3.89 0.84 14.90
C GLN A 239 -4.36 -0.61 15.01
N PRO A 240 -3.48 -1.60 14.71
CA PRO A 240 -3.76 -3.01 14.94
C PRO A 240 -4.20 -3.26 16.39
N GLY A 241 -5.37 -3.90 16.57
CA GLY A 241 -5.97 -4.17 17.89
C GLY A 241 -7.25 -3.37 18.20
N ALA A 242 -7.53 -2.31 17.44
CA ALA A 242 -8.83 -1.64 17.45
C ALA A 242 -9.84 -2.43 16.58
N SER A 243 -10.24 -3.63 16.99
CA SER A 243 -11.25 -4.39 16.27
C SER A 243 -12.63 -3.74 16.42
N THR A 244 -13.14 -3.13 15.35
CA THR A 244 -14.56 -3.23 14.99
C THR A 244 -14.68 -4.27 13.87
N ALA A 245 -15.06 -5.50 14.23
CA ALA A 245 -15.41 -6.52 13.25
C ALA A 245 -16.57 -6.03 12.36
N GLY A 246 -16.38 -6.07 11.03
CA GLY A 246 -17.49 -6.06 10.08
C GLY A 246 -17.89 -4.74 9.40
N MET A 247 -17.08 -3.68 9.44
CA MET A 247 -17.31 -2.49 8.60
C MET A 247 -16.25 -2.36 7.51
N ALA A 248 -16.70 -2.17 6.26
CA ALA A 248 -15.85 -1.69 5.17
C ALA A 248 -15.14 -0.40 5.61
N PRO A 249 -13.91 -0.12 5.13
CA PRO A 249 -13.25 1.16 5.43
C PRO A 249 -14.14 2.29 4.91
N SER A 250 -14.82 2.96 5.83
CA SER A 250 -15.47 4.24 5.58
C SER A 250 -14.45 5.30 5.92
N VAL A 251 -14.26 6.27 5.02
CA VAL A 251 -13.64 7.55 5.36
C VAL A 251 -14.45 8.20 6.47
N ALA A 252 -14.14 7.89 7.72
CA ALA A 252 -14.30 8.84 8.81
C ALA A 252 -13.20 9.89 8.66
N ALA A 253 -13.28 10.68 7.58
CA ALA A 253 -12.73 12.01 7.64
C ALA A 253 -13.38 12.65 8.87
N LEU A 254 -12.58 13.05 9.84
CA LEU A 254 -13.06 13.81 11.00
C LEU A 254 -13.73 15.07 10.46
N SER A 255 -15.05 14.99 10.26
CA SER A 255 -15.88 16.13 9.97
C SER A 255 -15.75 17.05 11.17
N ALA A 256 -15.37 18.30 10.92
CA ALA A 256 -15.35 19.33 11.95
C ALA A 256 -16.78 19.55 12.45
N ALA A 257 -17.15 18.85 13.52
CA ALA A 257 -18.23 19.20 14.42
C ALA A 257 -17.67 19.08 15.84
N ALA A 258 -17.79 20.16 16.61
CA ALA A 258 -17.46 20.23 18.03
C ALA A 258 -18.27 19.20 18.86
N PRO A 259 -17.93 18.96 20.14
CA PRO A 259 -17.88 17.63 20.76
C PRO A 259 -19.26 16.97 20.83
N ALA A 260 -19.33 15.71 20.41
CA ALA A 260 -20.46 14.85 20.72
C ALA A 260 -20.47 14.55 22.23
N GLY A 261 -21.65 14.67 22.85
CA GLY A 261 -21.89 14.36 24.26
C GLY A 261 -21.62 12.90 24.66
N PRO A 262 -21.85 12.54 25.93
CA PRO A 262 -21.19 11.43 26.64
C PRO A 262 -21.64 10.00 26.24
N ALA A 263 -22.16 9.78 25.03
CA ALA A 263 -22.66 8.48 24.58
C ALA A 263 -21.88 7.85 23.40
N ALA A 264 -20.84 8.51 22.87
CA ALA A 264 -19.96 7.96 21.82
C ALA A 264 -18.60 7.46 22.34
N ALA A 265 -18.42 7.41 23.66
CA ALA A 265 -17.22 6.87 24.31
C ALA A 265 -17.31 5.35 24.47
N ALA A 266 -17.33 4.62 23.36
CA ALA A 266 -17.00 3.19 23.35
C ALA A 266 -15.55 3.06 22.88
N ALA A 267 -14.66 3.09 23.89
CA ALA A 267 -13.21 2.97 23.88
C ALA A 267 -12.53 2.33 22.64
N SER A 268 -11.79 3.13 21.88
CA SER A 268 -10.55 2.67 21.25
C SER A 268 -9.48 2.58 22.35
N ALA A 269 -8.93 1.39 22.58
CA ALA A 269 -7.95 1.15 23.65
C ALA A 269 -6.55 1.73 23.37
N GLY A 270 -6.36 2.46 22.26
CA GLY A 270 -5.11 3.16 21.90
C GLY A 270 -5.36 4.62 21.56
N GLY A 271 -4.33 5.45 21.72
CA GLY A 271 -4.33 6.86 21.32
C GLY A 271 -4.50 7.04 19.81
N GLU A 272 -4.93 8.22 19.37
CA GLU A 272 -5.23 8.52 17.97
C GLU A 272 -4.02 9.16 17.28
N LEU A 273 -3.56 8.59 16.16
CA LEU A 273 -2.51 9.19 15.33
C LEU A 273 -3.15 9.74 14.05
N VAL A 274 -3.15 11.05 13.89
CA VAL A 274 -3.76 11.74 12.74
C VAL A 274 -2.70 12.41 11.86
N LEU A 275 -2.88 12.36 10.55
CA LEU A 275 -1.99 12.92 9.55
C LEU A 275 -2.71 14.01 8.75
N ALA A 276 -2.08 15.18 8.61
CA ALA A 276 -2.50 16.21 7.67
C ALA A 276 -2.03 15.87 6.25
N LEU A 277 -2.94 15.42 5.39
CA LEU A 277 -2.62 15.26 3.98
C LEU A 277 -2.74 16.61 3.25
N HIS A 278 -1.58 17.17 2.91
CA HIS A 278 -1.43 18.39 2.13
C HIS A 278 -0.21 18.26 1.22
N GLY A 279 -0.43 17.80 -0.01
CA GLY A 279 0.66 17.41 -0.92
C GLY A 279 1.33 16.09 -0.54
N LEU A 280 0.69 15.31 0.34
CA LEU A 280 1.21 14.02 0.83
C LEU A 280 0.23 12.89 0.50
N ALA A 281 0.80 11.71 0.39
CA ALA A 281 0.12 10.43 0.28
C ALA A 281 0.55 9.50 1.41
N VAL A 282 -0.31 8.52 1.71
CA VAL A 282 -0.06 7.50 2.72
C VAL A 282 -0.58 6.15 2.24
N ALA A 283 0.22 5.11 2.45
CA ALA A 283 -0.16 3.72 2.20
C ALA A 283 0.20 2.87 3.42
N THR A 284 -0.59 1.82 3.68
CA THR A 284 -0.36 0.91 4.81
C THR A 284 -0.45 -0.53 4.34
N SER A 285 0.65 -1.26 4.52
CA SER A 285 0.72 -2.70 4.30
C SER A 285 0.55 -3.43 5.63
N GLY A 286 -0.26 -4.48 5.67
CA GLY A 286 -0.48 -5.28 6.88
C GLY A 286 -1.26 -6.55 6.60
N ASP A 287 -1.13 -7.54 7.47
CA ASP A 287 -1.68 -8.89 7.27
C ASP A 287 -3.05 -9.09 7.97
N TYR A 288 -3.60 -8.05 8.60
CA TYR A 288 -4.74 -8.13 9.52
C TYR A 288 -6.08 -8.42 8.83
N ARG A 289 -6.20 -8.22 7.51
CA ARG A 289 -7.43 -8.46 6.74
C ARG A 289 -7.42 -9.75 5.90
N ARG A 290 -6.24 -10.24 5.49
CA ARG A 290 -6.11 -11.43 4.63
C ARG A 290 -5.01 -12.36 5.15
N TYR A 291 -5.43 -13.42 5.84
CA TYR A 291 -4.59 -14.50 6.33
C TYR A 291 -5.39 -15.80 6.33
N PHE A 292 -4.71 -16.94 6.34
CA PHE A 292 -5.35 -18.23 6.66
C PHE A 292 -4.58 -18.96 7.74
N ASN A 293 -5.27 -19.86 8.43
CA ASN A 293 -4.69 -20.74 9.44
C ASN A 293 -4.56 -22.14 8.82
N ALA A 294 -3.38 -22.74 8.86
CA ALA A 294 -3.21 -24.16 8.52
C ALA A 294 -2.54 -24.91 9.68
N ASP A 295 -2.93 -26.17 9.84
CA ASP A 295 -2.41 -27.04 10.91
C ASP A 295 -0.91 -27.28 10.68
N ALA A 296 -0.13 -27.13 11.76
CA ALA A 296 1.33 -27.12 11.75
C ALA A 296 2.02 -28.47 11.40
N ALA A 297 1.25 -29.49 10.99
CA ALA A 297 1.77 -30.82 10.71
C ALA A 297 2.55 -30.92 9.38
N ASP A 298 2.47 -29.93 8.48
CA ASP A 298 2.84 -30.14 7.06
C ASP A 298 4.08 -29.38 6.57
N LEU A 299 4.81 -28.64 7.41
CA LEU A 299 6.04 -27.96 7.00
C LEU A 299 7.15 -28.01 8.08
N SER A 300 8.01 -29.02 7.99
CA SER A 300 9.41 -29.14 8.48
C SER A 300 9.84 -28.72 9.91
N SER A 301 8.94 -28.24 10.78
CA SER A 301 9.28 -27.87 12.17
C SER A 301 8.46 -28.70 13.17
N PRO A 302 9.04 -29.71 13.85
CA PRO A 302 8.31 -30.58 14.78
C PRO A 302 7.96 -29.90 16.14
N ALA A 303 7.98 -28.58 16.22
CA ALA A 303 7.93 -27.84 17.49
C ALA A 303 6.65 -27.02 17.73
N HIS A 304 5.68 -26.99 16.81
CA HIS A 304 4.49 -26.14 16.98
C HIS A 304 3.20 -26.95 16.81
N THR A 305 2.44 -27.10 17.90
CA THR A 305 1.14 -27.78 17.98
C THR A 305 -0.05 -26.80 17.83
N GLN A 306 0.19 -25.61 17.26
CA GLN A 306 -0.85 -24.60 17.04
C GLN A 306 -0.97 -24.24 15.55
N PRO A 307 -2.17 -23.90 15.06
CA PRO A 307 -2.38 -23.48 13.69
C PRO A 307 -1.49 -22.27 13.36
N GLN A 308 -0.70 -22.38 12.29
CA GLN A 308 0.18 -21.32 11.85
C GLN A 308 -0.62 -20.35 10.97
N ARG A 309 -0.56 -19.06 11.31
CA ARG A 309 -1.15 -17.98 10.51
C ARG A 309 -0.21 -17.66 9.35
N TYR A 310 -0.70 -17.83 8.12
CA TYR A 310 0.02 -17.48 6.90
C TYR A 310 -0.47 -16.13 6.39
N SER A 311 0.46 -15.17 6.29
CA SER A 311 0.21 -13.87 5.66
C SER A 311 0.08 -14.03 4.14
N HIS A 312 -0.72 -13.17 3.51
CA HIS A 312 -0.74 -13.05 2.04
C HIS A 312 0.52 -12.38 1.47
N THR A 313 1.35 -11.80 2.34
CA THR A 313 2.66 -11.26 1.97
C THR A 313 3.71 -12.36 2.01
N ILE A 314 4.36 -12.60 0.87
CA ILE A 314 5.38 -13.63 0.68
C ILE A 314 6.75 -12.97 0.58
N ASP A 315 7.77 -13.52 1.24
CA ASP A 315 9.15 -13.12 1.01
C ASP A 315 9.67 -13.81 -0.27
N PRO A 316 9.94 -13.08 -1.38
CA PRO A 316 10.36 -13.68 -2.64
C PRO A 316 11.73 -14.37 -2.58
N ARG A 317 12.52 -14.11 -1.54
CA ARG A 317 13.86 -14.68 -1.35
C ARG A 317 13.78 -16.09 -0.77
N SER A 318 12.85 -16.31 0.16
CA SER A 318 12.60 -17.62 0.78
C SER A 318 11.50 -18.39 0.07
N GLY A 319 10.61 -17.71 -0.65
CA GLY A 319 9.40 -18.27 -1.23
C GLY A 319 8.33 -18.65 -0.20
N MET A 320 8.48 -18.18 1.04
CA MET A 320 7.57 -18.48 2.15
C MET A 320 6.82 -17.21 2.58
N PRO A 321 5.58 -17.33 3.08
CA PRO A 321 4.90 -16.25 3.77
C PRO A 321 5.76 -15.66 4.89
N ILE A 322 5.69 -14.35 5.07
CA ILE A 322 6.47 -13.67 6.11
C ILE A 322 6.03 -14.14 7.51
N THR A 323 7.00 -14.27 8.42
CA THR A 323 6.77 -14.69 9.82
C THR A 323 7.31 -13.69 10.84
N ASN A 324 7.53 -12.44 10.43
CA ASN A 324 8.05 -11.39 11.30
C ASN A 324 6.93 -10.84 12.23
N GLN A 325 7.32 -9.98 13.19
CA GLN A 325 6.41 -9.47 14.22
C GLN A 325 5.54 -8.29 13.76
N LEU A 326 5.67 -7.82 12.51
CA LEU A 326 4.96 -6.63 12.06
C LEU A 326 3.46 -6.92 11.91
N ALA A 327 2.64 -6.06 12.50
CA ALA A 327 1.21 -6.00 12.26
C ALA A 327 0.86 -5.11 11.07
N SER A 328 1.56 -3.98 10.95
CA SER A 328 1.46 -3.09 9.80
C SER A 328 2.70 -2.23 9.63
N VAL A 329 2.92 -1.76 8.41
CA VAL A 329 3.86 -0.70 8.07
C VAL A 329 3.11 0.38 7.29
N THR A 330 3.16 1.61 7.79
CA THR A 330 2.60 2.79 7.13
C THR A 330 3.75 3.64 6.60
N VAL A 331 3.66 4.06 5.33
CA VAL A 331 4.62 4.96 4.70
C VAL A 331 3.91 6.23 4.23
N VAL A 332 4.48 7.38 4.58
CA VAL A 332 4.04 8.70 4.10
C VAL A 332 5.04 9.20 3.06
N HIS A 333 4.55 9.63 1.90
CA HIS A 333 5.38 10.05 0.78
C HIS A 333 4.66 11.08 -0.11
N ALA A 334 5.39 11.86 -0.90
CA ALA A 334 4.79 12.81 -1.85
C ALA A 334 4.13 12.15 -3.08
N GLN A 335 4.31 10.85 -3.27
CA GLN A 335 3.74 10.02 -4.34
C GLN A 335 3.20 8.74 -3.71
N CYS A 336 1.94 8.45 -3.99
CA CYS A 336 1.24 7.30 -3.40
C CYS A 336 1.76 5.97 -3.97
N MET A 337 2.18 5.93 -5.24
CA MET A 337 2.87 4.77 -5.84
C MET A 337 4.09 4.35 -5.02
N ALA A 338 4.89 5.33 -4.56
CA ALA A 338 6.06 5.05 -3.76
C ALA A 338 5.70 4.65 -2.33
N ALA A 339 4.71 5.30 -1.71
CA ALA A 339 4.22 4.88 -0.39
C ALA A 339 3.76 3.41 -0.41
N ASP A 340 2.99 3.01 -1.41
CA ASP A 340 2.43 1.66 -1.58
C ASP A 340 3.56 0.60 -1.69
N ALA A 341 4.48 0.78 -2.64
CA ALA A 341 5.59 -0.15 -2.83
C ALA A 341 6.51 -0.25 -1.62
N TRP A 342 6.88 0.90 -1.02
CA TRP A 342 7.76 0.90 0.14
C TRP A 342 7.08 0.31 1.37
N SER A 343 5.77 0.54 1.57
CA SER A 343 5.06 -0.08 2.69
C SER A 343 5.14 -1.62 2.63
N THR A 344 4.93 -2.19 1.44
CA THR A 344 5.06 -3.65 1.23
C THR A 344 6.50 -4.13 1.37
N ALA A 345 7.46 -3.43 0.76
CA ALA A 345 8.88 -3.79 0.84
C ALA A 345 9.40 -3.82 2.29
N LEU A 346 9.05 -2.80 3.07
CA LEU A 346 9.44 -2.67 4.47
C LEU A 346 8.74 -3.71 5.35
N THR A 347 7.49 -4.07 5.04
CA THR A 347 6.79 -5.19 5.69
C THR A 347 7.54 -6.52 5.48
N VAL A 348 8.04 -6.79 4.26
CA VAL A 348 8.80 -8.03 4.00
C VAL A 348 10.16 -8.02 4.71
N LEU A 349 10.87 -6.89 4.69
CA LEU A 349 12.17 -6.75 5.35
C LEU A 349 12.12 -6.93 6.86
N GLY A 350 10.98 -6.64 7.49
CA GLY A 350 10.80 -6.76 8.93
C GLY A 350 11.26 -5.51 9.71
N PRO A 351 11.06 -5.50 11.04
CA PRO A 351 11.15 -4.28 11.84
C PRO A 351 12.57 -3.73 12.00
N GLU A 352 13.60 -4.55 11.93
CA GLU A 352 15.00 -4.11 12.05
C GLU A 352 15.55 -3.64 10.70
N ALA A 353 15.57 -4.53 9.70
CA ALA A 353 16.14 -4.23 8.39
C ALA A 353 15.30 -3.20 7.62
N GLY A 354 13.97 -3.25 7.78
CA GLY A 354 13.05 -2.27 7.20
C GLY A 354 13.28 -0.89 7.78
N LEU A 355 13.37 -0.74 9.12
CA LEU A 355 13.60 0.56 9.74
C LEU A 355 14.94 1.16 9.33
N ALA A 356 16.01 0.35 9.34
CA ALA A 356 17.33 0.81 8.91
C ALA A 356 17.34 1.25 7.43
N LEU A 357 16.60 0.54 6.57
CA LEU A 357 16.46 0.94 5.17
C LEU A 357 15.66 2.24 5.03
N ALA A 358 14.56 2.38 5.78
CA ALA A 358 13.74 3.59 5.76
C ALA A 358 14.56 4.82 6.17
N ASP A 359 15.35 4.72 7.24
CA ASP A 359 16.24 5.80 7.68
C ASP A 359 17.31 6.12 6.63
N ARG A 360 17.92 5.09 6.04
CA ARG A 360 18.93 5.27 4.97
C ARG A 360 18.38 5.98 3.74
N LEU A 361 17.12 5.74 3.39
CA LEU A 361 16.44 6.33 2.24
C LEU A 361 15.67 7.61 2.59
N GLY A 362 15.62 8.02 3.86
CA GLY A 362 14.83 9.17 4.31
C GLY A 362 13.32 8.96 4.18
N LEU A 363 12.83 7.72 4.22
CA LEU A 363 11.41 7.39 4.12
C LEU A 363 10.71 7.62 5.46
N ALA A 364 9.61 8.38 5.46
CA ALA A 364 8.74 8.52 6.62
C ALA A 364 7.89 7.26 6.79
N ALA A 365 8.41 6.29 7.54
CA ALA A 365 7.77 5.02 7.85
C ALA A 365 7.48 4.84 9.35
N ARG A 366 6.33 4.22 9.64
CA ARG A 366 5.91 3.73 10.95
C ARG A 366 5.69 2.22 10.89
N PHE A 367 6.32 1.51 11.81
CA PHE A 367 6.22 0.07 11.97
C PHE A 367 5.43 -0.22 13.24
N VAL A 368 4.32 -0.94 13.14
CA VAL A 368 3.58 -1.44 14.31
C VAL A 368 3.89 -2.92 14.48
N LEU A 369 4.40 -3.28 15.64
CA LEU A 369 4.84 -4.63 15.99
C LEU A 369 3.84 -5.26 16.97
N ARG A 370 3.62 -6.55 16.84
CA ARG A 370 2.92 -7.37 17.84
C ARG A 370 3.87 -7.70 18.97
N THR A 371 3.42 -7.54 20.21
CA THR A 371 4.13 -7.92 21.43
C THR A 371 3.25 -8.82 22.29
N PRO A 372 3.81 -9.60 23.24
CA PRO A 372 3.00 -10.40 24.16
C PRO A 372 1.91 -9.58 24.90
N ASP A 373 2.24 -8.33 25.23
CA ASP A 373 1.37 -7.42 25.99
C ASP A 373 0.55 -6.45 25.11
N GLY A 374 0.50 -6.66 23.78
CA GLY A 374 -0.26 -5.79 22.87
C GLY A 374 0.48 -5.43 21.59
N CYS A 375 0.66 -4.14 21.34
CA CYS A 375 1.41 -3.63 20.18
C CYS A 375 2.42 -2.55 20.60
N ALA A 376 3.57 -2.55 19.94
CA ALA A 376 4.60 -1.52 20.08
C ALA A 376 4.83 -0.82 18.74
N GLU A 377 5.45 0.35 18.74
CA GLU A 377 5.80 1.04 17.51
C GLU A 377 7.29 1.39 17.40
N ARG A 378 7.75 1.41 16.15
CA ARG A 378 9.04 1.97 15.75
C ARG A 378 8.83 2.94 14.60
N LEU A 379 9.50 4.07 14.68
CA LEU A 379 9.35 5.17 13.74
C LEU A 379 10.71 5.47 13.12
N SER A 380 10.74 5.62 11.81
CA SER A 380 11.90 6.21 11.12
C SER A 380 12.14 7.65 11.57
N ALA A 381 13.36 8.13 11.42
CA ALA A 381 13.74 9.51 11.73
C ALA A 381 12.88 10.53 10.96
N ALA A 382 12.61 10.27 9.68
CA ALA A 382 11.75 11.13 8.84
C ALA A 382 10.30 11.17 9.35
N PHE A 383 9.77 10.05 9.84
CA PHE A 383 8.42 10.03 10.42
C PHE A 383 8.37 10.75 11.76
N GLN A 384 9.41 10.61 12.60
CA GLN A 384 9.51 11.33 13.87
C GLN A 384 9.53 12.85 13.68
N GLN A 385 10.21 13.34 12.64
CA GLN A 385 10.26 14.76 12.30
C GLN A 385 8.90 15.37 11.94
N MET A 386 7.92 14.54 11.57
CA MET A 386 6.56 14.99 11.27
C MET A 386 5.68 15.15 12.52
N LEU A 387 6.08 14.57 13.66
CA LEU A 387 5.30 14.66 14.90
C LEU A 387 5.37 16.07 15.47
N ALA A 388 4.20 16.65 15.72
CA ALA A 388 4.03 18.00 16.28
C ALA A 388 3.83 18.00 17.79
#